data_AF-L5MG49-F1
#
_entry.id   AF-L5MG49-F1
#
_cell.length_a   1.000
_cell.length_b   1.000
_cell.length_c   1.000
_cell.angle_alpha   90.00
_cell.angle_beta   90.00
_cell.angle_gamma   90.00
#
_symmetry.space_group_name_H-M   'P 1'
#
loop_
_entity.id
_entity.type
_entity.pdbx_description
1 polymer ?
#
loop_
_entity_poly.entity_id
_entity_poly.type
_entity_poly.pdbx_seq_one_letter_code
_entity_poly.pdbx_strand_id
1 'polypeptide(L)'
;FDTSILPICKDSLGWMFNRLDTNYDLLLDQSELGSIYLDKNEQCTKAFFNSCDTYKDSLISNNEWCYCFQRQQDPPCQTELSNIQKRQGIKKLLGQYIPLCDEDGYYKPTQCHGSVGQCWCVDRYGNEVIGSRTNGVAGCDIAAKVIELYV
;
A
#
# COMPACT_ATOMS: atom_id res chain seq x y z
N PHE A 1 15.95 -10.86 25.70
CA PHE A 1 14.93 -9.83 25.49
C PHE A 1 14.14 -10.23 24.26
N ASP A 2 12.84 -10.37 24.42
CA ASP A 2 11.91 -10.98 23.46
C ASP A 2 11.65 -10.02 22.29
N THR A 3 11.99 -10.41 21.07
CA THR A 3 11.86 -9.60 19.83
C THR A 3 10.52 -9.85 19.12
N SER A 4 9.47 -10.22 19.86
CA SER A 4 8.21 -10.76 19.33
C SER A 4 7.09 -9.74 19.08
N ILE A 5 7.43 -8.46 18.89
CA ILE A 5 6.50 -7.44 18.36
C ILE A 5 7.21 -6.82 17.15
N LEU A 6 6.57 -6.92 15.97
CA LEU A 6 7.03 -6.49 14.64
C LEU A 6 7.78 -5.14 14.62
N PRO A 7 8.70 -4.91 13.67
CA PRO A 7 9.89 -4.08 13.88
C PRO A 7 9.56 -2.60 14.12
N ILE A 8 10.22 -2.05 15.14
CA ILE A 8 10.21 -0.64 15.58
C ILE A 8 10.38 0.34 14.41
N CYS A 9 11.04 -0.07 13.33
CA CYS A 9 10.99 0.57 12.01
C CYS A 9 11.49 -0.41 10.94
N LYS A 10 11.18 -0.20 9.64
CA LYS A 10 11.99 -0.84 8.57
C LYS A 10 13.37 -0.16 8.59
N ASP A 11 14.45 -0.89 8.32
CA ASP A 11 15.83 -0.36 8.42
C ASP A 11 16.04 0.95 7.64
N SER A 12 15.46 1.04 6.43
CA SER A 12 15.53 2.25 5.60
C SER A 12 14.79 3.45 6.20
N LEU A 13 13.68 3.21 6.90
CA LEU A 13 12.90 4.27 7.55
C LEU A 13 13.60 4.75 8.82
N GLY A 14 14.19 3.83 9.59
CA GLY A 14 14.99 4.18 10.77
C GLY A 14 16.25 4.96 10.40
N TRP A 15 16.92 4.59 9.30
CA TRP A 15 18.06 5.35 8.79
C TRP A 15 17.67 6.78 8.40
N MET A 16 16.55 6.95 7.70
CA MET A 16 16.08 8.27 7.29
C MET A 16 15.71 9.13 8.50
N PHE A 17 15.06 8.55 9.50
CA PHE A 17 14.75 9.23 10.77
C PHE A 17 16.03 9.79 11.42
N ASN A 18 17.03 8.93 11.62
CA ASN A 18 18.31 9.32 12.23
C ASN A 18 19.12 10.33 11.39
N ARG A 19 18.84 10.43 10.09
CA ARG A 19 19.49 11.40 9.20
C ARG A 19 18.87 12.80 9.34
N LEU A 20 17.59 12.85 9.67
CA LEU A 20 16.82 14.08 9.85
C LEU A 20 16.92 14.60 11.29
N ASP A 21 17.02 13.70 12.27
CA ASP A 21 17.27 14.00 13.67
C ASP A 21 18.72 14.48 13.85
N THR A 22 18.92 15.77 13.66
CA THR A 22 20.23 16.43 13.67
C THR A 22 20.68 16.82 15.07
N ASN A 23 19.74 17.00 15.98
CA ASN A 23 19.99 17.34 17.38
C ASN A 23 20.07 16.08 18.29
N TYR A 24 19.71 14.91 17.77
CA TYR A 24 19.73 13.58 18.40
C TYR A 24 18.79 13.43 19.61
N ASP A 25 17.65 14.13 19.61
CA ASP A 25 16.65 14.06 20.68
C ASP A 25 15.58 12.98 20.45
N LEU A 26 15.66 12.25 19.33
CA LEU A 26 14.72 11.21 18.90
C LEU A 26 13.31 11.73 18.56
N LEU A 27 13.18 13.03 18.27
CA LEU A 27 11.92 13.68 17.91
C LEU A 27 12.16 14.62 16.72
N LEU A 28 11.50 14.36 15.59
CA LEU A 28 11.61 15.25 14.44
C LEU A 28 10.70 16.46 14.61
N ASP A 29 11.31 17.64 14.75
CA ASP A 29 10.59 18.91 14.78
C ASP A 29 10.40 19.52 13.37
N GLN A 30 9.67 20.63 13.33
CA GLN A 30 9.37 21.36 12.09
C GLN A 30 10.63 21.87 11.35
N SER A 31 11.72 22.16 12.08
CA SER A 31 13.00 22.64 11.56
C SER A 31 13.76 21.49 10.90
N GLU A 32 13.78 20.32 11.52
CA GLU A 32 14.45 19.12 11.02
C GLU A 32 13.74 18.52 9.80
N LEU A 33 12.40 18.57 9.80
CA LEU A 33 11.58 18.25 8.64
C LEU A 33 11.60 19.34 7.55
N GLY A 34 12.23 20.49 7.82
CA GLY A 34 12.29 21.65 6.90
C GLY A 34 12.77 21.30 5.49
N SER A 35 13.73 20.36 5.39
CA SER A 35 14.24 19.88 4.10
C SER A 35 13.21 19.09 3.28
N ILE A 36 12.19 18.52 3.93
CA ILE A 36 11.10 17.77 3.28
C ILE A 36 9.95 18.71 2.88
N TYR A 37 9.74 19.79 3.64
CA TYR A 37 8.71 20.79 3.35
C TYR A 37 9.00 21.64 2.10
N LEU A 38 10.28 21.80 1.73
CA LEU A 38 10.71 22.61 0.59
C LEU A 38 10.38 22.04 -0.80
N ASP A 39 9.75 20.87 -0.88
CA ASP A 39 9.26 20.37 -2.16
C ASP A 39 8.00 21.15 -2.60
N LYS A 40 7.73 21.18 -3.90
CA LYS A 40 6.61 21.92 -4.55
C LYS A 40 5.22 21.61 -3.99
N ASN A 41 5.12 20.63 -3.09
CA ASN A 41 3.91 20.12 -2.46
C ASN A 41 3.87 20.38 -0.93
N GLU A 42 4.46 21.47 -0.44
CA GLU A 42 4.49 21.86 0.99
C GLU A 42 3.13 21.68 1.71
N GLN A 43 2.03 22.03 1.04
CA GLN A 43 0.68 21.87 1.58
C GLN A 43 0.29 20.41 1.83
N CYS A 44 0.78 19.48 0.99
CA CYS A 44 0.55 18.05 1.12
C CYS A 44 1.48 17.43 2.16
N THR A 45 2.75 17.83 2.20
CA THR A 45 3.72 17.29 3.17
C THR A 45 3.35 17.71 4.60
N LYS A 46 2.88 18.94 4.80
CA LYS A 46 2.38 19.41 6.11
C LYS A 46 1.12 18.70 6.57
N ALA A 47 0.15 18.56 5.68
CA ALA A 47 -1.06 17.78 5.99
C ALA A 47 -0.71 16.31 6.29
N PHE A 48 0.28 15.76 5.59
CA PHE A 48 0.75 14.40 5.79
C PHE A 48 1.42 14.22 7.16
N PHE A 49 2.41 15.05 7.53
CA PHE A 49 3.07 14.94 8.83
C PHE A 49 2.12 15.20 10.00
N ASN A 50 1.18 16.13 9.86
CA ASN A 50 0.11 16.31 10.84
C ASN A 50 -0.78 15.07 11.01
N SER A 51 -0.85 14.19 10.00
CA SER A 51 -1.58 12.92 10.09
C SER A 51 -0.73 11.78 10.67
N CYS A 52 0.60 11.98 10.73
CA CYS A 52 1.55 11.09 11.38
C CYS A 52 1.65 11.38 12.89
N ASP A 53 1.51 12.64 13.29
CA ASP A 53 1.48 13.12 14.67
C ASP A 53 0.20 12.65 15.39
N THR A 54 0.29 11.48 16.01
CA THR A 54 -0.82 10.81 16.67
C THR A 54 -1.07 11.43 18.05
N TYR A 55 0.00 11.88 18.71
CA TYR A 55 -0.08 12.51 20.03
C TYR A 55 -0.45 14.00 19.97
N LYS A 56 -0.35 14.62 18.78
CA LYS A 56 -0.65 16.03 18.49
C LYS A 56 0.24 17.00 19.25
N ASP A 57 1.49 16.61 19.49
CA ASP A 57 2.48 17.44 20.18
C ASP A 57 3.35 18.25 19.21
N SER A 58 3.06 18.18 17.91
CA SER A 58 3.81 18.83 16.82
C SER A 58 5.24 18.29 16.65
N LEU A 59 5.53 17.14 17.25
CA LEU A 59 6.79 16.41 17.11
C LEU A 59 6.47 15.06 16.49
N ILE A 60 7.35 14.56 15.64
CA ILE A 60 7.21 13.21 15.09
C ILE A 60 8.22 12.30 15.79
N SER A 61 7.74 11.46 16.69
CA SER A 61 8.58 10.43 17.31
C SER A 61 9.02 9.37 16.30
N ASN A 62 10.09 8.64 16.63
CA ASN A 62 10.52 7.49 15.82
C ASN A 62 9.36 6.51 15.58
N ASN A 63 8.55 6.24 16.60
CA ASN A 63 7.42 5.35 16.48
C ASN A 63 6.35 5.88 15.52
N GLU A 64 5.98 7.16 15.59
CA GLU A 64 5.03 7.78 14.67
C GLU A 64 5.56 7.83 13.24
N TRP A 65 6.84 8.15 13.06
CA TRP A 65 7.52 8.08 11.77
C TRP A 65 7.38 6.69 11.17
N CYS A 66 7.74 5.66 11.94
CA CYS A 66 7.71 4.29 11.48
C CYS A 66 6.29 3.85 11.16
N TYR A 67 5.31 4.10 12.03
CA TYR A 67 3.91 3.79 11.72
C TYR A 67 3.40 4.56 10.50
N CYS A 68 3.75 5.83 10.35
CA CYS A 68 3.24 6.65 9.25
C CYS A 68 3.79 6.23 7.89
N PHE A 69 5.06 5.84 7.81
CA PHE A 69 5.72 5.41 6.57
C PHE A 69 5.69 3.89 6.35
N GLN A 70 5.51 3.08 7.40
CA GLN A 70 5.19 1.65 7.31
C GLN A 70 3.72 1.40 6.99
N ARG A 71 2.87 2.44 6.90
CA ARG A 71 1.64 2.42 6.06
C ARG A 71 1.98 2.25 4.56
N GLN A 72 3.03 1.50 4.24
CA GLN A 72 3.06 0.73 3.00
C GLN A 72 1.82 -0.14 3.07
N GLN A 73 0.79 0.33 2.38
CA GLN A 73 -0.43 -0.38 2.11
C GLN A 73 -0.01 -1.79 1.73
N ASP A 74 -0.36 -2.79 2.56
CA ASP A 74 -0.16 -4.17 2.17
C ASP A 74 -0.64 -4.31 0.71
N PRO A 75 0.07 -5.07 -0.13
CA PRO A 75 -0.27 -5.18 -1.54
C PRO A 75 -1.78 -5.39 -1.72
N PRO A 76 -2.47 -4.58 -2.55
CA PRO A 76 -3.91 -4.39 -2.45
C PRO A 76 -4.70 -5.69 -2.68
N CYS A 77 -4.20 -6.57 -3.55
CA CYS A 77 -4.82 -7.87 -3.79
C CYS A 77 -4.71 -8.78 -2.56
N GLN A 78 -3.54 -8.82 -1.91
CA GLN A 78 -3.34 -9.58 -0.68
C GLN A 78 -4.19 -9.04 0.48
N THR A 79 -4.32 -7.71 0.60
CA THR A 79 -5.24 -7.10 1.56
C THR A 79 -6.67 -7.54 1.31
N GLU A 80 -7.14 -7.51 0.05
CA GLU A 80 -8.48 -7.94 -0.31
C GLU A 80 -8.70 -9.43 0.03
N LEU A 81 -7.75 -10.31 -0.29
CA LEU A 81 -7.81 -11.73 0.09
C LEU A 81 -7.95 -11.92 1.60
N SER A 82 -7.15 -11.19 2.40
CA SER A 82 -7.22 -11.29 3.86
C SER A 82 -8.59 -10.83 4.39
N ASN A 83 -9.18 -9.80 3.79
CA ASN A 83 -10.49 -9.29 4.15
C ASN A 83 -11.61 -10.28 3.78
N ILE A 84 -11.50 -10.93 2.61
CA ILE A 84 -12.41 -12.00 2.19
C ILE A 84 -12.35 -13.16 3.18
N GLN A 85 -11.16 -13.59 3.58
CA GLN A 85 -10.98 -14.68 4.55
C GLN A 85 -11.56 -14.34 5.93
N LYS A 86 -11.28 -13.14 6.45
CA LYS A 86 -11.83 -12.66 7.74
C LYS A 86 -13.36 -12.62 7.73
N ARG A 87 -13.98 -12.24 6.60
CA ARG A 87 -15.44 -12.24 6.43
C ARG A 87 -16.03 -13.64 6.28
N GLN A 88 -15.25 -14.64 5.85
CA GLN A 88 -15.71 -16.01 5.59
C GLN A 88 -15.83 -16.90 6.84
N GLY A 89 -15.63 -16.37 8.05
CA GLY A 89 -15.75 -17.12 9.31
C GLY A 89 -17.12 -17.74 9.61
N ILE A 90 -18.18 -17.48 8.83
CA ILE A 90 -19.54 -18.02 9.12
C ILE A 90 -20.28 -18.59 7.88
N LYS A 91 -20.01 -18.16 6.64
CA LYS A 91 -20.61 -18.75 5.42
C LYS A 91 -19.66 -18.58 4.23
N LYS A 92 -19.20 -19.67 3.62
CA LYS A 92 -18.63 -19.61 2.26
C LYS A 92 -19.73 -19.10 1.33
N LEU A 93 -19.63 -17.85 0.89
CA LEU A 93 -20.54 -17.28 -0.11
C LEU A 93 -20.24 -17.95 -1.45
N LEU A 94 -20.99 -19.00 -1.76
CA LEU A 94 -20.90 -19.68 -3.05
C LEU A 94 -21.10 -18.65 -4.16
N GLY A 95 -20.11 -18.57 -5.05
CA GLY A 95 -20.11 -17.65 -6.17
C GLY A 95 -19.53 -16.26 -5.91
N GLN A 96 -18.90 -16.02 -4.75
CA GLN A 96 -18.09 -14.83 -4.52
C GLN A 96 -16.84 -14.80 -5.42
N TYR A 97 -16.48 -13.62 -5.93
CA TYR A 97 -15.22 -13.38 -6.62
C TYR A 97 -14.04 -13.41 -5.64
N ILE A 98 -12.97 -14.11 -6.02
CA ILE A 98 -11.73 -14.18 -5.27
C ILE A 98 -10.62 -13.70 -6.22
N PRO A 99 -9.93 -12.59 -5.92
CA PRO A 99 -8.90 -12.05 -6.80
C PRO A 99 -7.67 -12.96 -6.85
N LEU A 100 -6.98 -12.93 -7.99
CA LEU A 100 -5.72 -13.61 -8.24
C LEU A 100 -4.57 -12.64 -8.00
N CYS A 101 -3.70 -12.96 -7.04
CA CYS A 101 -2.53 -12.15 -6.73
C CYS A 101 -1.25 -12.76 -7.31
N ASP A 102 -0.27 -11.92 -7.62
CA ASP A 102 1.10 -12.32 -7.91
C ASP A 102 1.89 -12.59 -6.61
N GLU A 103 3.18 -12.92 -6.76
CA GLU A 103 4.07 -13.25 -5.63
C GLU A 103 4.37 -12.04 -4.74
N ASP A 104 4.28 -10.82 -5.30
CA ASP A 104 4.45 -9.56 -4.59
C ASP A 104 3.14 -9.10 -3.91
N GLY A 105 2.04 -9.86 -4.06
CA GLY A 105 0.74 -9.58 -3.46
C GLY A 105 -0.13 -8.58 -4.21
N TYR A 106 0.26 -8.16 -5.42
CA TYR A 106 -0.51 -7.30 -6.31
C TYR A 106 -1.42 -8.12 -7.24
N TYR A 107 -2.32 -7.48 -7.98
CA TYR A 107 -3.23 -8.22 -8.86
C TYR A 107 -2.50 -8.77 -10.09
N LYS A 108 -2.74 -10.04 -10.41
CA LYS A 108 -2.35 -10.58 -11.72
C LYS A 108 -3.10 -9.84 -12.83
N PRO A 109 -2.48 -9.64 -14.02
CA PRO A 109 -3.11 -8.93 -15.12
C PRO A 109 -4.46 -9.52 -15.56
N THR A 110 -4.64 -10.84 -15.47
CA THR A 110 -5.91 -11.51 -15.78
C THR A 110 -6.64 -11.86 -14.49
N GLN A 111 -7.88 -11.39 -14.37
CA GLN A 111 -8.81 -11.74 -13.29
C GLN A 111 -10.01 -12.48 -13.85
N CYS A 112 -10.53 -13.45 -13.09
CA CYS A 112 -11.66 -14.27 -13.51
C CYS A 112 -12.65 -14.48 -12.36
N HIS A 113 -13.94 -14.30 -12.65
CA HIS A 113 -15.03 -14.63 -11.75
C HIS A 113 -15.64 -15.99 -12.13
N GLY A 114 -15.16 -17.05 -11.48
CA GLY A 114 -15.48 -18.43 -11.86
C GLY A 114 -16.96 -18.81 -11.82
N SER A 115 -17.77 -18.17 -10.98
CA SER A 115 -19.22 -18.46 -10.91
C SER A 115 -20.04 -17.82 -12.02
N VAL A 116 -19.57 -16.70 -12.57
CA VAL A 116 -20.24 -15.99 -13.68
C VAL A 116 -19.59 -16.35 -15.03
N GLY A 117 -18.39 -16.93 -15.01
CA GLY A 117 -17.66 -17.35 -16.22
C GLY A 117 -17.06 -16.17 -17.00
N GLN A 118 -16.85 -15.03 -16.34
CA GLN A 118 -16.28 -13.83 -16.94
C GLN A 118 -14.84 -13.62 -16.50
N CYS A 119 -13.98 -13.19 -17.43
CA CYS A 119 -12.63 -12.72 -17.13
C CYS A 119 -12.40 -11.32 -17.71
N TRP A 120 -11.47 -10.57 -17.13
CA TRP A 120 -11.10 -9.21 -17.55
C TRP A 120 -9.63 -8.94 -17.25
N CYS A 121 -9.09 -7.88 -17.83
CA CYS A 121 -7.74 -7.43 -17.56
C CYS A 121 -7.75 -6.33 -16.50
N VAL A 122 -6.75 -6.32 -15.62
CA VAL A 122 -6.55 -5.30 -14.59
C VAL A 122 -5.12 -4.75 -14.59
N ASP A 123 -4.94 -3.56 -14.04
CA ASP A 123 -3.62 -3.08 -13.64
C ASP A 123 -3.14 -3.74 -12.32
N ARG A 124 -1.92 -3.40 -11.90
CA ARG A 124 -1.30 -3.93 -10.67
C ARG A 124 -2.09 -3.61 -9.40
N TYR A 125 -2.96 -2.58 -9.42
CA TYR A 125 -3.80 -2.16 -8.29
C TYR A 125 -5.24 -2.69 -8.37
N GLY A 126 -5.58 -3.45 -9.41
CA GLY A 126 -6.89 -4.09 -9.57
C GLY A 126 -7.90 -3.28 -10.39
N ASN A 127 -7.49 -2.16 -11.00
CA ASN A 127 -8.40 -1.39 -11.85
C ASN A 127 -8.62 -2.11 -13.18
N GLU A 128 -9.88 -2.37 -13.52
CA GLU A 128 -10.25 -3.03 -14.77
C GLU A 128 -9.94 -2.15 -16.00
N VAL A 129 -9.28 -2.76 -16.99
CA VAL A 129 -9.09 -2.16 -18.31
C VAL A 129 -10.43 -2.16 -19.03
N ILE A 130 -10.94 -0.97 -19.34
CA ILE A 130 -12.25 -0.78 -19.97
C ILE A 130 -12.36 -1.61 -21.26
N GLY A 131 -13.45 -2.38 -21.39
CA GLY A 131 -13.73 -3.20 -22.57
C GLY A 131 -12.99 -4.53 -22.62
N SER A 132 -12.19 -4.88 -21.60
CA SER A 132 -11.45 -6.15 -21.55
C SER A 132 -12.27 -7.36 -21.09
N ARG A 133 -13.50 -7.13 -20.60
CA ARG A 133 -14.35 -8.17 -20.02
C ARG A 133 -14.93 -9.11 -21.09
N THR A 134 -14.66 -10.40 -20.94
CA THR A 134 -15.10 -11.46 -21.87
C THR A 134 -15.72 -12.64 -21.13
N ASN A 135 -16.61 -13.37 -21.79
CA ASN A 135 -17.04 -14.69 -21.33
C ASN A 135 -15.94 -15.71 -21.71
N GLY A 136 -15.28 -16.30 -20.73
CA GLY A 136 -14.10 -17.17 -20.95
C GLY A 136 -12.75 -16.43 -20.82
N VAL A 137 -11.69 -16.96 -21.44
CA VAL A 137 -10.30 -16.51 -21.23
C VAL A 137 -10.05 -15.12 -21.83
N ALA A 138 -9.58 -14.18 -21.00
CA ALA A 138 -9.09 -12.88 -21.45
C ALA A 138 -7.57 -12.95 -21.74
N GLY A 139 -7.16 -12.57 -22.95
CA GLY A 139 -5.76 -12.54 -23.38
C GLY A 139 -5.04 -11.25 -22.93
N CYS A 140 -4.65 -11.17 -21.66
CA CYS A 140 -4.06 -9.95 -21.08
C CYS A 140 -2.54 -9.81 -21.32
N ASP A 141 -1.91 -10.75 -22.02
CA ASP A 141 -0.48 -10.79 -22.34
C ASP A 141 0.00 -9.57 -23.17
N ILE A 142 -0.95 -8.91 -23.86
CA ILE A 142 -0.72 -7.71 -24.67
C ILE A 142 -0.97 -6.42 -23.85
N ALA A 143 -1.81 -6.48 -22.81
CA ALA A 143 -2.19 -5.32 -22.00
C ALA A 143 -1.06 -4.84 -21.06
N ALA A 144 -0.18 -5.74 -20.62
CA ALA A 144 0.99 -5.39 -19.80
C ALA A 144 1.95 -4.42 -20.53
N LYS A 145 2.11 -4.56 -21.86
CA LYS A 145 2.99 -3.69 -22.66
C LYS A 145 2.40 -2.31 -22.96
N VAL A 146 1.07 -2.17 -22.95
CA VAL A 146 0.42 -0.88 -23.17
C VAL A 146 0.48 -0.01 -21.92
N ILE A 147 0.44 -0.63 -20.73
CA ILE A 147 0.52 0.07 -19.44
C ILE A 147 1.93 0.66 -19.19
N GLU A 148 3.01 0.00 -19.64
CA GLU A 148 4.38 0.54 -19.56
C GLU A 148 4.66 1.72 -20.50
N LEU A 149 3.77 2.03 -21.46
CA LEU A 149 3.98 3.13 -22.43
C LEU A 149 3.31 4.45 -22.01
N TYR A 150 2.57 4.47 -20.89
CA TYR A 150 1.89 5.66 -20.36
C TYR A 150 2.33 6.04 -18.94
N VAL A 151 3.45 5.49 -18.45
CA VAL A 151 4.14 5.89 -17.21
C VAL A 151 5.54 6.38 -17.54
#